data_AF-A0A397W5A5-F1
#
_entry.id   AF-A0A397W5A5-F1
#
_cell.length_a   1.000
_cell.length_b   1.000
_cell.length_c   1.000
_cell.angle_alpha   90.00
_cell.angle_beta   90.00
_cell.angle_gamma   90.00
#
_symmetry.space_group_name_H-M   'P 1'
#
loop_
_entity.id
_entity.type
_entity.pdbx_description
1 polymer ?
#
loop_
_entity_poly.entity_id
_entity_poly.type
_entity_poly.pdbx_seq_one_letter_code
_entity_poly.pdbx_strand_id
1 'polypeptide(L)'
;MSKFQTKKFFSIMLFVMLFFVLTNAVRNDLKKRQTSLGQGQHCTGANDDSKCDTQICRIKGEDTYKCQLTDERGEGENCINNYACKIELICAGDNKCRFNE
;
A
#
# COMPACT_ATOMS: atom_id res chain seq x y z
N MET A 1 42.37 -7.27 37.14
CA MET A 1 41.18 -7.67 36.35
C MET A 1 41.22 -6.99 34.99
N SER A 2 41.03 -7.75 33.91
CA SER A 2 41.57 -7.48 32.58
C SER A 2 40.79 -6.43 31.75
N LYS A 3 41.48 -5.40 31.25
CA LYS A 3 41.02 -4.43 30.22
C LYS A 3 40.46 -5.10 28.95
N PHE A 4 40.69 -6.42 28.79
CA PHE A 4 40.20 -7.21 27.67
C PHE A 4 38.74 -7.67 27.80
N GLN A 5 38.21 -7.80 29.02
CA GLN A 5 36.81 -8.22 29.22
C GLN A 5 35.83 -7.10 28.87
N THR A 6 36.11 -5.86 29.27
CA THR A 6 35.25 -4.69 29.00
C THR A 6 35.09 -4.40 27.50
N LYS A 7 36.13 -4.61 26.67
CA LYS A 7 36.02 -4.47 25.21
C LYS A 7 35.05 -5.48 24.58
N LYS A 8 35.02 -6.73 25.07
CA LYS A 8 34.08 -7.75 24.57
C LYS A 8 32.65 -7.43 24.98
N PHE A 9 32.41 -6.95 26.20
CA PHE A 9 31.09 -6.52 26.64
C PHE A 9 30.57 -5.30 25.89
N PHE A 10 31.44 -4.32 25.60
CA PHE A 10 31.06 -3.14 24.81
C PHE A 10 30.67 -3.52 23.37
N SER A 11 31.41 -4.45 22.76
CA SER A 11 31.09 -4.99 21.44
C SER A 11 29.75 -5.72 21.43
N ILE A 12 29.50 -6.58 22.43
CA ILE A 12 28.23 -7.31 22.56
C ILE A 12 27.06 -6.33 22.76
N MET A 13 27.19 -5.33 23.63
CA MET A 13 26.15 -4.32 23.84
C MET A 13 25.84 -3.52 22.57
N LEU A 14 26.86 -3.16 21.79
CA LEU A 14 26.70 -2.50 20.49
C LEU A 14 25.97 -3.38 19.49
N PHE A 15 26.32 -4.67 19.40
CA PHE A 15 25.62 -5.62 18.55
C PHE A 15 24.15 -5.76 18.94
N VAL A 16 23.84 -5.87 20.23
CA VAL A 16 22.44 -5.98 20.71
C VAL A 16 21.65 -4.71 20.37
N MET A 17 22.22 -3.52 20.59
CA MET A 17 21.61 -2.24 20.20
C MET A 17 21.33 -2.16 18.70
N LEU A 18 22.31 -2.55 17.87
CA LEU A 18 22.15 -2.60 16.41
C LEU A 18 21.05 -3.58 15.99
N PHE A 19 21.01 -4.77 16.58
CA PHE A 19 19.95 -5.74 16.33
C PHE A 19 18.57 -5.17 16.68
N PHE A 20 18.42 -4.50 17.83
CA PHE A 20 17.15 -3.88 18.21
C PHE A 20 16.70 -2.80 17.22
N VAL A 21 17.62 -1.96 16.75
CA VAL A 21 17.32 -0.92 15.75
C VAL A 21 16.88 -1.54 14.42
N LEU A 22 17.63 -2.54 13.93
CA LEU A 22 17.30 -3.26 12.68
C LEU A 22 15.95 -3.98 12.79
N THR A 23 15.68 -4.64 13.91
CA THR A 23 14.42 -5.36 14.12
C THR A 23 13.23 -4.40 14.14
N ASN A 24 13.36 -3.23 14.79
CA ASN A 24 12.31 -2.20 14.81
C ASN A 24 12.08 -1.58 13.42
N ALA A 25 13.14 -1.35 12.64
CA ALA A 25 13.03 -0.85 11.27
C ALA A 25 12.28 -1.86 10.37
N VAL A 26 12.64 -3.14 10.44
CA VAL A 26 11.98 -4.22 9.69
C VAL A 26 10.51 -4.37 10.11
N ARG A 27 10.21 -4.28 11.42
CA ARG A 27 8.85 -4.41 11.93
C ARG A 27 7.94 -3.27 11.46
N ASN A 28 8.49 -2.06 11.30
CA ASN A 28 7.75 -0.92 10.78
C ASN A 28 7.47 -1.04 9.28
N ASP A 29 8.43 -1.55 8.49
CA ASP A 29 8.23 -1.86 7.06
C ASP A 29 7.21 -2.99 6.85
N LEU A 30 7.28 -4.06 7.64
CA LEU A 30 6.31 -5.17 7.59
C LEU A 30 4.90 -4.70 7.92
N LYS A 31 4.75 -3.82 8.93
CA LYS A 31 3.44 -3.27 9.30
C LYS A 31 2.86 -2.39 8.19
N LYS A 32 3.72 -1.64 7.48
CA LYS A 32 3.33 -0.88 6.29
C LYS A 32 2.82 -1.81 5.18
N ARG A 33 3.55 -2.89 4.89
CA ARG A 33 3.17 -3.91 3.89
C ARG A 33 1.96 -4.76 4.27
N GLN A 34 1.65 -4.90 5.55
CA GLN A 34 0.44 -5.61 6.00
C GLN A 34 -0.84 -4.79 5.84
N THR A 35 -0.73 -3.46 5.72
CA THR A 35 -1.90 -2.59 5.65
C THR A 35 -2.34 -2.34 4.21
N SER A 36 -1.43 -2.47 3.25
CA SER A 36 -1.76 -2.34 1.83
C SER A 36 -1.89 -3.69 1.14
N LEU A 37 -2.99 -3.84 0.41
CA LEU A 37 -3.30 -4.98 -0.42
C LEU A 37 -2.63 -4.77 -1.78
N GLY A 38 -1.75 -5.69 -2.14
CA GLY A 38 -1.11 -5.70 -3.46
C GLY A 38 -2.10 -6.06 -4.57
N GLN A 39 -1.73 -5.79 -5.82
CA GLN A 39 -2.52 -6.19 -6.98
C GLN A 39 -2.89 -7.69 -6.93
N GLY A 40 -4.14 -8.02 -7.24
CA GLY A 40 -4.68 -9.38 -7.24
C GLY A 40 -5.02 -9.93 -5.86
N GLN A 41 -4.68 -9.23 -4.76
CA GLN A 41 -5.12 -9.62 -3.43
C GLN A 41 -6.61 -9.37 -3.24
N HIS A 42 -7.24 -10.24 -2.46
CA HIS A 42 -8.67 -10.18 -2.21
C HIS A 42 -9.04 -8.91 -1.42
N CYS A 43 -10.11 -8.27 -1.81
CA CYS A 43 -10.67 -7.09 -1.19
C CYS A 43 -12.21 -7.23 -1.17
N THR A 44 -12.87 -6.71 -0.13
CA THR A 44 -14.29 -7.01 0.11
C THR A 44 -15.27 -6.06 -0.60
N GLY A 45 -14.79 -4.90 -1.09
CA GLY A 45 -15.58 -3.96 -1.87
C GLY A 45 -14.95 -2.56 -1.90
N ALA A 46 -15.67 -1.56 -2.42
CA ALA A 46 -15.14 -0.20 -2.60
C ALA A 46 -14.63 0.48 -1.31
N ASN A 47 -15.08 0.05 -0.13
CA ASN A 47 -14.53 0.56 1.13
C ASN A 47 -13.06 0.14 1.36
N ASP A 48 -12.61 -0.91 0.66
CA ASP A 48 -11.23 -1.38 0.67
C ASP A 48 -10.38 -0.77 -0.46
N ASP A 49 -10.93 0.13 -1.29
CA ASP A 49 -10.17 0.85 -2.33
C ASP A 49 -8.92 1.48 -1.71
N SER A 50 -9.08 2.23 -0.62
CA SER A 50 -7.96 2.84 0.14
C SER A 50 -6.92 1.86 0.70
N LYS A 51 -7.26 0.57 0.79
CA LYS A 51 -6.34 -0.47 1.23
C LYS A 51 -5.57 -1.07 0.06
N CYS A 52 -6.09 -1.02 -1.16
CA CYS A 52 -5.36 -1.45 -2.35
C CYS A 52 -4.25 -0.44 -2.68
N ASP A 53 -3.04 -0.90 -3.00
CA ASP A 53 -1.96 -0.02 -3.49
C ASP A 53 -2.39 0.75 -4.75
N THR A 54 -3.22 0.12 -5.58
CA THR A 54 -3.81 0.69 -6.80
C THR A 54 -5.01 1.60 -6.54
N GLN A 55 -5.47 1.64 -5.28
CA GLN A 55 -6.68 2.32 -4.82
C GLN A 55 -7.98 1.85 -5.48
N ILE A 56 -7.97 0.65 -6.07
CA ILE A 56 -9.10 0.10 -6.81
C ILE A 56 -9.30 -1.33 -6.35
N CYS A 57 -10.40 -1.58 -5.66
CA CYS A 57 -10.92 -2.88 -5.31
C CYS A 57 -12.15 -3.16 -6.17
N ARG A 58 -12.05 -4.15 -7.06
CA ARG A 58 -13.05 -4.60 -8.08
C ARG A 58 -13.00 -3.87 -9.42
N ILE A 59 -13.59 -4.53 -10.43
CA ILE A 59 -13.88 -3.98 -11.75
C ILE A 59 -15.40 -3.92 -11.88
N LYS A 60 -15.93 -2.79 -12.37
CA LYS A 60 -17.35 -2.59 -12.58
C LYS A 60 -17.82 -3.57 -13.66
N GLY A 61 -18.77 -4.44 -13.30
CA GLY A 61 -19.32 -5.46 -14.18
C GLY A 61 -18.67 -6.84 -14.04
N GLU A 62 -17.55 -6.94 -13.32
CA GLU A 62 -16.91 -8.20 -12.98
C GLU A 62 -16.47 -8.16 -11.51
N ASP A 63 -17.33 -8.68 -10.64
CA ASP A 63 -17.10 -8.76 -9.19
C ASP A 63 -15.98 -9.77 -8.88
N THR A 64 -14.74 -9.35 -9.14
CA THR A 64 -13.55 -10.17 -8.92
C THR A 64 -13.07 -10.13 -7.47
N TYR A 65 -13.61 -9.20 -6.65
CA TYR A 65 -13.24 -8.98 -5.24
C TYR A 65 -11.73 -8.96 -5.03
N LYS A 66 -11.00 -8.31 -5.95
CA LYS A 66 -9.54 -8.22 -5.93
C LYS A 66 -9.09 -6.80 -6.22
N CYS A 67 -7.92 -6.43 -5.70
CA CYS A 67 -7.26 -5.17 -6.03
C CYS A 67 -6.81 -5.21 -7.49
N GLN A 68 -7.22 -4.22 -8.28
CA GLN A 68 -7.03 -4.16 -9.73
C GLN A 68 -6.31 -2.87 -10.12
N LEU A 69 -5.67 -2.86 -11.29
CA LEU A 69 -4.99 -1.65 -11.79
C LEU A 69 -5.96 -0.62 -12.35
N THR A 70 -7.08 -1.07 -12.90
CA THR A 70 -8.07 -0.24 -13.58
C THR A 70 -9.48 -0.76 -13.32
N ASP A 71 -10.45 0.14 -13.25
CA ASP A 71 -11.88 -0.19 -13.05
C ASP A 71 -12.71 0.12 -14.32
N GLU A 72 -12.11 0.81 -15.31
CA GLU A 72 -12.73 1.16 -16.59
C GLU A 72 -14.12 1.82 -16.47
N ARG A 73 -14.28 2.71 -15.48
CA ARG A 73 -15.54 3.44 -15.23
C ARG A 73 -15.81 4.48 -16.32
N GLY A 74 -17.08 4.59 -16.71
CA GLY A 74 -17.56 5.51 -17.72
C GLY A 74 -17.74 6.95 -17.22
N GLU A 75 -18.14 7.85 -18.11
CA GLU A 75 -18.42 9.25 -17.79
C GLU A 75 -19.53 9.38 -16.72
N GLY A 76 -19.33 10.31 -15.77
CA GLY A 76 -20.28 10.61 -14.70
C GLY A 76 -20.25 9.64 -13.52
N GLU A 77 -19.44 8.58 -13.60
CA GLU A 77 -19.29 7.59 -12.53
C GLU A 77 -18.32 8.05 -11.46
N ASN A 78 -18.57 7.62 -10.21
CA ASN A 78 -17.69 7.94 -9.10
C ASN A 78 -16.29 7.34 -9.33
N CYS A 79 -15.24 8.09 -9.01
CA CYS A 79 -13.85 7.67 -9.08
C CYS A 79 -13.10 8.21 -7.87
N ILE A 80 -12.04 7.50 -7.48
CA ILE A 80 -11.12 7.93 -6.42
C ILE A 80 -9.81 8.44 -7.02
N ASN A 81 -9.41 7.85 -8.16
CA ASN A 81 -8.24 8.24 -8.92
C ASN A 81 -8.51 8.13 -10.43
N ASN A 82 -7.58 8.61 -11.24
CA ASN A 82 -7.71 8.57 -12.71
C ASN A 82 -7.74 7.14 -13.26
N TYR A 83 -7.10 6.18 -12.58
CA TYR A 83 -7.05 4.78 -13.01
C TYR A 83 -8.40 4.06 -12.87
N ALA A 84 -9.31 4.60 -12.06
CA ALA A 84 -10.67 4.09 -11.97
C ALA A 84 -11.46 4.37 -13.27
N CYS A 85 -11.11 5.40 -14.03
CA CYS A 85 -11.83 5.80 -15.23
C CYS A 85 -11.31 5.08 -16.49
N LYS A 86 -12.15 4.99 -17.53
CA LYS A 86 -11.70 4.50 -18.85
C LYS A 86 -10.58 5.38 -19.41
N ILE A 87 -9.80 4.78 -20.30
CA ILE A 87 -8.86 5.49 -21.16
C ILE A 87 -9.63 6.65 -21.83
N GLU A 88 -9.05 7.86 -21.82
CA GLU A 88 -9.65 9.15 -22.25
C GLU A 88 -10.48 9.92 -21.20
N LEU A 89 -10.75 9.32 -20.04
CA LEU A 89 -11.41 9.98 -18.92
C LEU A 89 -10.43 10.24 -17.77
N ILE A 90 -10.62 11.36 -17.08
CA ILE A 90 -9.92 11.72 -15.84
C ILE A 90 -10.89 11.76 -14.68
N CYS A 91 -10.39 11.51 -13.47
CA CYS A 91 -11.15 11.71 -12.27
C CYS A 91 -11.14 13.19 -11.91
N ALA A 92 -12.24 13.87 -12.22
CA ALA A 92 -12.42 15.28 -11.94
C ALA A 92 -12.61 15.54 -10.43
N GLY A 93 -12.46 16.81 -10.02
CA GLY A 93 -12.50 17.21 -8.61
C GLY A 93 -13.83 16.96 -7.88
N ASP A 94 -14.90 16.62 -8.61
CA ASP A 94 -16.17 16.14 -8.05
C ASP A 94 -16.19 14.62 -7.79
N ASN A 95 -15.01 13.97 -7.82
CA ASN A 95 -14.83 12.53 -7.73
C ASN A 95 -15.61 11.78 -8.81
N LYS A 96 -15.70 12.35 -10.03
CA LYS A 96 -16.37 11.71 -11.16
C LYS A 96 -15.49 11.65 -12.40
N CYS A 97 -15.65 10.60 -13.18
CA CYS A 97 -14.97 10.44 -14.46
C CYS A 97 -15.54 11.43 -15.49
N ARG A 98 -14.66 12.20 -16.14
CA ARG A 98 -15.00 13.17 -17.19
C ARG A 98 -13.95 13.19 -18.30
N PHE A 99 -14.31 13.65 -19.49
CA PHE A 99 -13.35 13.87 -20.56
C PHE A 99 -12.31 14.91 -20.15
N ASN A 100 -11.06 14.67 -20.53
CA ASN A 100 -10.00 15.64 -20.40
C ASN A 100 -10.17 16.67 -21.54
N GLU A 101 -10.84 17.79 -21.25
CA GLU A 101 -11.00 18.92 -22.19
C GLU A 101 -9.66 19.59 -22.54
#